data_AF-A0A3L7TKE4-F1
#
_entry.id   AF-A0A3L7TKE4-F1
#
_cell.length_a   1.000
_cell.length_b   1.000
_cell.length_c   1.000
_cell.angle_alpha   90.00
_cell.angle_beta   90.00
_cell.angle_gamma   90.00
#
_symmetry.space_group_name_H-M   'P 1'
#
loop_
_entity.id
_entity.type
_entity.pdbx_description
1 polymer ?
#
loop_
_entity_poly.entity_id
_entity_poly.type
_entity_poly.pdbx_seq_one_letter_code
_entity_poly.pdbx_strand_id
1 'polypeptide(L)'
;MSTSLVSKRVPEVLAQQLGDVLARQFELYGEVQQQLAQRKDALRQADLERYGSLANAEQRVLAEVFELDTRRTALSVELTALLGLAKGASILEIAARLEESSRGRLEGLRALLKQRIEETRHEGSVLRAAAERLAQHMAGIIQTVRSALAQTGVYGRHGRVALGATVASTIDLRS
;
A
#
# COMPACT_ATOMS: atom_id res chain seq x y z
N MET A 1 1.88 53.06 -5.62
CA MET A 1 1.40 51.84 -6.30
C MET A 1 2.19 50.60 -5.87
N SER A 2 2.38 50.36 -4.56
CA SER A 2 3.33 49.32 -4.07
C SER A 2 2.67 48.17 -3.30
N THR A 3 1.36 48.25 -3.03
CA THR A 3 0.65 47.28 -2.17
C THR A 3 0.19 46.02 -2.91
N SER A 4 0.02 46.07 -4.23
CA SER A 4 -0.54 44.94 -5.01
C SER A 4 0.46 43.79 -5.22
N LEU A 5 1.77 44.07 -5.21
CA LEU A 5 2.81 43.05 -5.42
C LEU A 5 3.04 42.17 -4.20
N VAL A 6 2.84 42.69 -2.99
CA VAL A 6 3.02 41.91 -1.74
C VAL A 6 1.88 40.89 -1.57
N SER A 7 0.65 41.28 -1.93
CA SER A 7 -0.52 40.40 -1.83
C SER A 7 -0.49 39.22 -2.79
N LYS A 8 0.21 39.33 -3.93
CA LYS A 8 0.38 38.22 -4.90
C LYS A 8 1.50 37.25 -4.52
N ARG A 9 2.50 37.69 -3.74
CA ARG A 9 3.63 36.84 -3.35
C ARG A 9 3.24 35.73 -2.38
N VAL A 10 2.27 35.96 -1.49
CA VAL A 10 1.89 34.98 -0.46
C VAL A 10 1.27 33.72 -1.09
N PRO A 11 0.28 33.81 -2.01
CA PRO A 11 -0.24 32.64 -2.72
C PRO A 11 0.83 31.87 -3.51
N GLU A 12 1.77 32.57 -4.14
CA GLU A 12 2.83 31.93 -4.93
C GLU A 12 3.83 31.16 -4.06
N VAL A 13 4.18 31.69 -2.89
CA VAL A 13 5.04 30.98 -1.93
C VAL A 13 4.36 29.71 -1.40
N LEU A 14 3.06 29.79 -1.08
CA LEU A 14 2.31 28.61 -0.64
C LEU A 14 2.11 27.59 -1.76
N ALA A 15 1.90 28.05 -3.00
CA ALA A 15 1.83 27.18 -4.18
C ALA A 15 3.15 26.46 -4.43
N GLN A 16 4.27 27.16 -4.27
CA GLN A 16 5.61 26.58 -4.34
C GLN A 16 5.80 25.50 -3.26
N GLN A 17 5.42 25.78 -2.00
CA GLN A 17 5.49 24.80 -0.91
C GLN A 17 4.59 23.58 -1.15
N LEU A 18 3.38 23.79 -1.68
CA LEU A 18 2.50 22.69 -2.07
C LEU A 18 3.13 21.85 -3.18
N GLY A 19 3.76 22.49 -4.16
CA GLY A 19 4.51 21.81 -5.22
C GLY A 19 5.67 20.98 -4.67
N ASP A 20 6.43 21.51 -3.71
CA ASP A 20 7.53 20.78 -3.07
C ASP A 20 7.03 19.57 -2.27
N VAL A 21 5.89 19.71 -1.59
CA VAL A 21 5.23 18.57 -0.92
C VAL A 21 4.79 17.51 -1.93
N LEU A 22 4.16 17.88 -3.04
CA LEU A 22 3.74 16.92 -4.07
C LEU A 22 4.92 16.21 -4.72
N ALA A 23 6.03 16.93 -4.96
CA ALA A 23 7.26 16.34 -5.48
C ALA A 23 7.87 15.33 -4.50
N ARG A 24 7.94 15.68 -3.21
CA ARG A 24 8.43 14.75 -2.18
C ARG A 24 7.53 13.53 -2.03
N GLN A 25 6.21 13.70 -2.09
CA GLN A 25 5.27 12.57 -2.09
C GLN A 25 5.52 11.64 -3.29
N PHE A 26 5.76 12.20 -4.48
CA PHE A 26 6.07 11.41 -5.67
C PHE A 26 7.36 10.59 -5.50
N GLU A 27 8.41 11.18 -4.93
CA GLU A 27 9.66 10.47 -4.61
C GLU A 27 9.42 9.32 -3.63
N LEU A 28 8.71 9.57 -2.53
CA LEU A 28 8.42 8.55 -1.52
C LEU A 28 7.61 7.38 -2.10
N TYR A 29 6.61 7.64 -2.94
CA TYR A 29 5.91 6.54 -3.60
C TYR A 29 6.83 5.76 -4.55
N GLY A 30 7.83 6.38 -5.16
CA GLY A 30 8.90 5.69 -5.87
C GLY A 30 9.73 4.78 -4.96
N GLU A 31 10.06 5.24 -3.75
CA GLU A 31 10.75 4.41 -2.74
C GLU A 31 9.87 3.22 -2.30
N VAL A 32 8.57 3.43 -2.09
CA VAL A 32 7.61 2.34 -1.78
C VAL A 32 7.59 1.31 -2.90
N GLN A 33 7.54 1.72 -4.17
CA GLN A 33 7.58 0.78 -5.30
C GLN A 33 8.87 -0.05 -5.31
N GLN A 34 10.02 0.56 -5.03
CA GLN A 34 11.29 -0.18 -4.93
C GLN A 34 11.24 -1.22 -3.81
N GLN A 35 10.66 -0.87 -2.66
CA GLN A 35 10.48 -1.80 -1.54
C GLN A 35 9.53 -2.94 -1.89
N LEU A 36 8.40 -2.67 -2.56
CA LEU A 36 7.48 -3.69 -3.04
C LEU A 36 8.14 -4.66 -4.02
N ALA A 37 8.98 -4.15 -4.94
CA ALA A 37 9.75 -4.98 -5.85
C ALA A 37 10.74 -5.90 -5.09
N GLN A 38 11.49 -5.35 -4.14
CA GLN A 38 12.40 -6.13 -3.30
C GLN A 38 11.68 -7.21 -2.48
N ARG A 39 10.51 -6.89 -1.92
CA ARG A 39 9.68 -7.86 -1.18
C ARG A 39 9.15 -8.96 -2.08
N LYS A 40 8.73 -8.63 -3.30
CA LYS A 40 8.31 -9.61 -4.31
C LYS A 40 9.45 -10.57 -4.65
N ASP A 41 10.68 -10.07 -4.76
CA ASP A 41 11.85 -10.91 -5.04
C ASP A 41 12.25 -11.78 -3.84
N ALA A 42 12.19 -11.25 -2.61
CA ALA A 42 12.38 -12.05 -1.40
C ALA A 42 11.34 -13.18 -1.29
N LEU A 43 10.07 -12.89 -1.60
CA LEU A 43 9.01 -13.89 -1.63
C LEU A 43 9.26 -14.97 -2.69
N ARG A 44 9.73 -14.59 -3.89
CA ARG A 44 10.11 -15.53 -4.95
C ARG A 44 11.26 -16.45 -4.56
N GLN A 45 12.19 -15.94 -3.76
CA GLN A 45 13.36 -16.69 -3.27
C GLN A 45 13.06 -17.48 -1.97
N ALA A 46 11.83 -17.41 -1.46
CA ALA A 46 11.42 -17.97 -0.17
C ALA A 46 12.26 -17.45 1.03
N ASP A 47 12.81 -16.24 0.93
CA ASP A 47 13.60 -15.59 1.98
C ASP A 47 12.66 -14.78 2.90
N LEU A 48 12.11 -15.48 3.91
CA LEU A 48 11.13 -14.91 4.83
C LEU A 48 11.74 -13.92 5.83
N GLU A 49 13.02 -14.07 6.19
CA GLU A 49 13.72 -13.14 7.07
C GLU A 49 13.93 -11.80 6.39
N ARG A 50 14.41 -11.81 5.15
CA ARG A 50 14.55 -10.60 4.33
C ARG A 50 13.20 -9.97 4.01
N TYR A 51 12.16 -10.76 3.77
CA TYR A 51 10.81 -10.24 3.57
C TYR A 51 10.31 -9.47 4.80
N GLY A 52 10.55 -9.99 6.02
CA GLY A 52 10.18 -9.34 7.27
C GLY A 52 10.94 -8.04 7.53
N SER A 53 12.26 -8.01 7.29
CA SER A 53 13.06 -6.79 7.47
C SER A 53 12.65 -5.66 6.51
N LEU A 54 12.34 -6.01 5.26
CA LEU A 54 11.84 -5.06 4.26
C LEU A 54 10.46 -4.49 4.61
N ALA A 55 9.57 -5.28 5.23
CA ALA A 55 8.27 -4.80 5.67
C ALA A 55 8.38 -3.71 6.76
N ASN A 56 9.36 -3.80 7.65
CA ASN A 56 9.60 -2.77 8.66
C ASN A 56 10.15 -1.47 8.06
N ALA A 57 10.98 -1.56 7.02
CA ALA A 57 11.49 -0.39 6.30
C ALA A 57 10.36 0.36 5.58
N GLU A 58 9.40 -0.38 5.01
CA GLU A 58 8.22 0.20 4.35
C GLU A 58 7.31 0.98 5.31
N GLN A 59 7.13 0.49 6.54
CA GLN A 59 6.33 1.21 7.55
C GLN A 59 6.86 2.62 7.82
N ARG A 60 8.18 2.83 7.77
CA ARG A 60 8.79 4.16 7.97
C ARG A 60 8.46 5.10 6.82
N VAL A 61 8.56 4.61 5.59
CA VAL A 61 8.24 5.38 4.38
C VAL A 61 6.76 5.74 4.35
N LEU A 62 5.87 4.80 4.70
CA LEU A 62 4.44 5.06 4.79
C LEU A 62 4.07 6.08 5.87
N ALA A 63 4.78 6.10 7.01
CA ALA A 63 4.61 7.13 8.02
C ALA A 63 4.98 8.53 7.48
N GLU A 64 6.08 8.65 6.73
CA GLU A 64 6.47 9.92 6.09
C GLU A 64 5.44 10.38 5.05
N VAL A 65 4.87 9.46 4.27
CA VAL A 65 3.78 9.76 3.33
C VAL A 65 2.57 10.35 4.05
N PHE A 66 2.19 9.79 5.20
CA PHE A 66 1.06 10.27 6.00
C PHE A 66 1.29 11.70 6.54
N GLU A 67 2.50 11.98 7.03
CA GLU A 67 2.88 13.33 7.47
C GLU A 67 2.81 14.34 6.33
N LEU A 68 3.29 13.98 5.14
CA LEU A 68 3.18 14.84 3.95
C LEU A 68 1.75 15.01 3.47
N ASP A 69 0.89 14.00 3.58
CA ASP A 69 -0.54 14.12 3.24
C ASP A 69 -1.25 15.12 4.16
N THR A 70 -0.90 15.10 5.45
CA THR A 70 -1.40 16.07 6.43
C THR A 70 -0.95 17.49 6.06
N ARG A 71 0.35 17.65 5.75
CA ARG A 71 0.90 18.95 5.31
C ARG A 71 0.29 19.44 4.00
N ARG A 72 0.12 18.56 3.00
CA ARG A 72 -0.53 18.87 1.72
C ARG A 72 -1.94 19.39 1.96
N THR A 73 -2.69 18.73 2.83
CA THR A 73 -4.07 19.10 3.16
C THR A 73 -4.12 20.47 3.83
N ALA A 74 -3.24 20.74 4.79
CA ALA A 74 -3.15 22.04 5.45
C ALA A 74 -2.84 23.17 4.45
N LEU A 75 -1.82 23.00 3.60
CA LEU A 75 -1.47 23.98 2.56
C LEU A 75 -2.59 24.20 1.55
N SER A 76 -3.29 23.13 1.16
CA SER A 76 -4.42 23.22 0.22
C SER A 76 -5.58 24.02 0.82
N VAL A 77 -5.88 23.81 2.11
CA VAL A 77 -6.91 24.57 2.84
C VAL A 77 -6.53 26.05 2.94
N GLU A 78 -5.28 26.36 3.26
CA GLU A 78 -4.78 27.73 3.35
C GLU A 78 -4.86 28.45 2.01
N LEU A 79 -4.39 27.81 0.93
CA LEU A 79 -4.50 28.33 -0.44
C LEU A 79 -5.95 28.54 -0.87
N THR A 80 -6.83 27.58 -0.56
CA THR A 80 -8.27 27.67 -0.85
C THR A 80 -8.88 28.91 -0.19
N ALA A 81 -8.54 29.16 1.08
CA ALA A 81 -9.02 30.31 1.82
C ALA A 81 -8.51 31.64 1.23
N LEU A 82 -7.21 31.71 0.89
CA LEU A 82 -6.60 32.91 0.30
C LEU A 82 -7.14 33.24 -1.10
N LEU A 83 -7.46 32.21 -1.88
CA LEU A 83 -7.99 32.36 -3.24
C LEU A 83 -9.52 32.55 -3.26
N GLY A 84 -10.19 32.52 -2.11
CA GLY A 84 -11.64 32.66 -2.00
C GLY A 84 -12.42 31.51 -2.66
N LEU A 85 -11.84 30.31 -2.69
CA LEU A 85 -12.44 29.11 -3.25
C LEU A 85 -13.36 28.41 -2.22
N ALA A 86 -14.24 27.53 -2.71
CA ALA A 86 -15.07 26.70 -1.85
C ALA A 86 -14.21 25.75 -1.01
N LYS A 87 -14.65 25.46 0.23
CA LYS A 87 -13.97 24.49 1.09
C LYS A 87 -13.90 23.14 0.38
N GLY A 88 -12.72 22.51 0.39
CA GLY A 88 -12.49 21.24 -0.28
C GLY A 88 -12.19 21.35 -1.78
N ALA A 89 -11.86 22.54 -2.29
CA ALA A 89 -11.37 22.72 -3.65
C ALA A 89 -10.20 21.77 -3.95
N SER A 90 -10.24 21.15 -5.12
CA SER A 90 -9.21 20.28 -5.64
C SER A 90 -7.94 21.06 -6.00
N ILE A 91 -6.80 20.35 -6.05
CA ILE A 91 -5.52 20.94 -6.48
C ILE A 91 -5.62 21.55 -7.89
N LEU A 92 -6.46 21.00 -8.77
CA LEU A 92 -6.71 21.55 -10.11
C LEU A 92 -7.44 22.90 -10.03
N GLU A 93 -8.47 23.01 -9.18
CA GLU A 93 -9.21 24.26 -8.99
C GLU A 93 -8.35 25.35 -8.33
N ILE A 94 -7.46 24.96 -7.41
CA ILE A 94 -6.44 25.84 -6.82
C ILE A 94 -5.47 26.31 -7.92
N ALA A 95 -4.91 25.40 -8.72
CA ALA A 95 -3.98 25.72 -9.81
C ALA A 95 -4.58 26.68 -10.85
N ALA A 96 -5.87 26.53 -11.16
CA ALA A 96 -6.56 27.40 -12.12
C ALA A 96 -6.59 28.88 -11.69
N ARG A 97 -6.44 29.19 -10.39
CA ARG A 97 -6.42 30.57 -9.85
C ARG A 97 -5.02 31.13 -9.64
N LEU A 98 -3.98 30.32 -9.84
CA LEU A 98 -2.58 30.72 -9.69
C LEU A 98 -1.98 31.24 -11.00
N GLU A 99 -0.78 31.81 -10.90
CA GLU A 99 0.01 32.23 -12.05
C GLU A 99 0.49 31.02 -12.87
N GLU A 100 0.83 31.25 -14.15
CA GLU A 100 1.11 30.17 -15.11
C GLU A 100 2.25 29.25 -14.68
N SER A 101 3.29 29.79 -14.04
CA SER A 101 4.42 29.03 -13.49
C SER A 101 3.99 28.00 -12.45
N SER A 102 3.21 28.44 -11.46
CA SER A 102 2.72 27.56 -10.39
C SER A 102 1.62 26.61 -10.87
N ARG A 103 0.75 27.07 -11.78
CA ARG A 103 -0.32 26.25 -12.36
C ARG A 103 0.25 25.02 -13.06
N GLY A 104 1.13 25.22 -14.04
CA GLY A 104 1.68 24.12 -14.85
C GLY A 104 2.43 23.12 -13.98
N ARG A 105 3.20 23.61 -12.99
CA ARG A 105 3.92 22.74 -12.05
C ARG A 105 2.98 21.89 -11.19
N LEU A 106 1.96 22.50 -10.58
CA LEU A 106 1.01 21.77 -9.72
C LEU A 106 0.19 20.75 -10.52
N GLU A 107 -0.23 21.10 -11.74
CA GLU A 107 -0.96 20.19 -12.61
C GLU A 107 -0.13 18.98 -13.02
N GLY A 108 1.12 19.22 -13.44
CA GLY A 108 2.07 18.17 -13.80
C GLY A 108 2.37 17.23 -12.63
N LEU A 109 2.72 17.80 -11.47
CA LEU A 109 3.01 17.01 -10.26
C LEU A 109 1.79 16.22 -9.77
N ARG A 110 0.59 16.81 -9.81
CA ARG A 110 -0.65 16.10 -9.45
C ARG A 110 -0.88 14.90 -10.36
N ALA A 111 -0.71 15.07 -11.68
CA ALA A 111 -0.91 13.99 -12.65
C ALA A 111 0.10 12.85 -12.42
N LEU A 112 1.38 13.20 -12.27
CA LEU A 112 2.46 12.24 -11.98
C LEU A 112 2.23 11.50 -10.66
N LEU A 113 1.87 12.21 -9.61
CA LEU A 113 1.59 11.62 -8.30
C LEU A 113 0.39 10.66 -8.36
N LYS A 114 -0.70 11.05 -9.04
CA LYS A 114 -1.87 10.19 -9.20
C LYS A 114 -1.50 8.87 -9.88
N GLN A 115 -0.79 8.95 -11.00
CA GLN A 115 -0.32 7.77 -11.73
C GLN A 115 0.55 6.88 -10.83
N ARG A 116 1.52 7.47 -10.14
CA ARG A 116 2.43 6.74 -9.23
C ARG A 116 1.68 6.01 -8.11
N ILE A 117 0.67 6.66 -7.52
CA ILE A 117 -0.17 6.04 -6.48
C ILE A 117 -0.93 4.84 -7.02
N GLU A 118 -1.51 4.96 -8.22
CA GLU A 118 -2.25 3.89 -8.88
C GLU A 118 -1.35 2.68 -9.18
N GLU A 119 -0.16 2.92 -9.71
CA GLU A 119 0.86 1.89 -9.95
C GLU A 119 1.28 1.19 -8.64
N THR A 120 1.59 1.97 -7.60
CA THR A 120 1.98 1.45 -6.28
C THR A 120 0.89 0.58 -5.66
N ARG A 121 -0.37 1.00 -5.75
CA ARG A 121 -1.54 0.23 -5.27
C ARG A 121 -1.68 -1.09 -6.03
N HIS A 122 -1.49 -1.05 -7.34
CA HIS A 122 -1.54 -2.25 -8.17
C HIS A 122 -0.45 -3.25 -7.74
N GLU A 123 0.80 -2.81 -7.64
CA GLU A 123 1.92 -3.66 -7.20
C GLU A 123 1.71 -4.25 -5.80
N GLY A 124 1.26 -3.43 -4.85
CA GLY A 124 0.96 -3.87 -3.49
C GLY A 124 -0.14 -4.94 -3.46
N SER A 125 -1.18 -4.78 -4.28
CA SER A 125 -2.25 -5.78 -4.40
C SER A 125 -1.76 -7.13 -4.94
N VAL A 126 -0.86 -7.09 -5.93
CA VAL A 126 -0.25 -8.30 -6.52
C VAL A 126 0.64 -9.01 -5.49
N LEU A 127 1.47 -8.29 -4.75
CA LEU A 127 2.31 -8.85 -3.70
C LEU A 127 1.47 -9.51 -2.61
N ARG A 128 0.41 -8.83 -2.15
CA ARG A 128 -0.50 -9.34 -1.13
C ARG A 128 -1.17 -10.64 -1.59
N ALA A 129 -1.69 -10.69 -2.81
CA ALA A 129 -2.30 -11.89 -3.36
C ALA A 129 -1.31 -13.06 -3.46
N ALA A 130 -0.05 -12.80 -3.82
CA ALA A 130 1.00 -13.82 -3.84
C ALA A 130 1.32 -14.35 -2.44
N ALA A 131 1.43 -13.46 -1.45
CA ALA A 131 1.68 -13.84 -0.06
C ALA A 131 0.52 -14.66 0.53
N GLU A 132 -0.73 -14.28 0.25
CA GLU A 132 -1.93 -15.02 0.69
C GLU A 132 -1.98 -16.43 0.10
N ARG A 133 -1.70 -16.60 -1.20
CA ARG A 133 -1.63 -17.93 -1.84
C ARG A 133 -0.53 -18.81 -1.23
N LEU A 134 0.65 -18.24 -0.96
CA LEU A 134 1.74 -18.98 -0.33
C LEU A 134 1.35 -19.48 1.07
N ALA A 135 0.72 -18.62 1.87
CA ALA A 135 0.25 -18.98 3.20
C ALA A 135 -0.80 -20.10 3.17
N GLN A 136 -1.76 -20.04 2.23
CA GLN A 136 -2.75 -21.09 2.02
C GLN A 136 -2.11 -22.42 1.62
N HIS A 137 -1.10 -22.38 0.75
CA HIS A 137 -0.36 -23.57 0.34
C HIS A 137 0.41 -24.21 1.50
N MET A 138 1.10 -23.40 2.33
CA MET A 138 1.79 -23.89 3.52
C MET A 138 0.82 -24.51 4.54
N ALA A 139 -0.35 -23.90 4.75
CA ALA A 139 -1.39 -24.49 5.59
C ALA A 139 -1.86 -25.85 5.07
N GLY A 140 -2.03 -25.98 3.74
CA GLY A 140 -2.34 -27.24 3.08
C GLY A 140 -1.28 -28.31 3.35
N ILE A 141 0.01 -28.00 3.13
CA ILE A 141 1.12 -28.92 3.39
C ILE A 141 1.13 -29.37 4.85
N ILE A 142 1.02 -28.43 5.80
CA ILE A 142 1.01 -28.76 7.24
C ILE A 142 -0.18 -29.68 7.56
N GLN A 143 -1.35 -29.42 6.99
CA GLN A 143 -2.53 -30.25 7.20
C GLN A 143 -2.35 -31.66 6.61
N THR A 144 -1.78 -31.78 5.41
CA THR A 144 -1.47 -33.08 4.79
C THR A 144 -0.44 -33.86 5.60
N VAL A 145 0.63 -33.20 6.06
CA VAL A 145 1.65 -33.81 6.92
C VAL A 145 1.04 -34.28 8.25
N ARG A 146 0.20 -33.45 8.88
CA ARG A 146 -0.53 -33.83 10.10
C ARG A 146 -1.43 -35.04 9.88
N SER A 147 -2.19 -35.08 8.78
CA SER A 147 -3.03 -36.23 8.45
C SER A 147 -2.21 -37.50 8.24
N ALA A 148 -1.14 -37.42 7.46
CA ALA A 148 -0.26 -38.57 7.20
C ALA A 148 0.39 -39.10 8.48
N LEU A 149 0.88 -38.21 9.35
CA LEU A 149 1.46 -38.59 10.64
C LEU A 149 0.41 -39.19 11.60
N ALA A 150 -0.82 -38.66 11.61
CA ALA A 150 -1.92 -39.21 12.38
C ALA A 150 -2.31 -40.63 11.92
N GLN A 151 -2.23 -40.92 10.62
CA GLN A 151 -2.46 -42.28 10.08
C GLN A 151 -1.32 -43.27 10.42
N THR A 152 -0.09 -42.81 10.63
CA THR A 152 1.05 -43.69 10.98
C THR A 152 1.14 -44.06 12.46
N GLY A 153 0.30 -43.44 13.31
CA GLY A 153 0.32 -43.59 14.77
C GLY A 153 -0.54 -44.73 15.33
N VAL A 154 -0.57 -45.94 14.74
CA VAL A 154 -1.13 -47.13 15.41
C VAL A 154 -0.40 -48.42 14.99
N TYR A 155 0.85 -48.59 15.41
CA TYR A 155 1.41 -49.93 15.66
C TYR A 155 2.11 -49.91 17.02
N GLY A 156 1.36 -50.20 18.08
CA GLY A 156 1.95 -50.48 19.39
C GLY A 156 2.75 -51.79 19.36
N ARG A 157 3.80 -51.87 20.18
CA ARG A 157 4.73 -53.03 20.34
C ARG A 157 4.04 -54.36 20.73
N HIS A 158 2.72 -54.36 20.94
CA HIS A 158 1.90 -55.54 21.23
C HIS A 158 0.84 -55.88 20.17
N GLY A 159 0.92 -55.31 18.95
CA GLY A 159 0.15 -55.81 17.81
C GLY A 159 -1.37 -55.85 18.00
N ARG A 160 -1.95 -54.92 18.78
CA ARG A 160 -3.41 -54.80 18.92
C ARG A 160 -3.86 -53.42 18.46
N VAL A 161 -4.65 -53.41 17.38
CA VAL A 161 -5.41 -52.27 16.91
C VAL A 161 -6.58 -52.07 17.88
N ALA A 162 -6.61 -50.94 18.58
CA ALA A 162 -7.83 -50.49 19.22
C ALA A 162 -8.76 -49.97 18.12
N LEU A 163 -9.75 -50.78 17.74
CA LEU A 163 -10.89 -50.35 16.94
C LEU A 163 -11.69 -49.34 17.78
N GLY A 164 -11.39 -48.06 17.59
CA GLY A 164 -12.12 -46.94 18.18
C GLY A 164 -12.83 -46.15 17.08
N ALA A 165 -14.17 -46.27 17.08
CA ALA A 165 -15.15 -45.51 16.29
C ALA A 165 -15.37 -45.93 14.83
N THR A 166 -16.29 -46.88 14.66
CA THR A 166 -17.12 -47.07 13.48
C THR A 166 -17.86 -45.76 13.15
N VAL A 167 -17.33 -44.95 12.22
CA VAL A 167 -18.14 -43.95 11.54
C VAL A 167 -18.86 -44.66 10.40
N ALA A 168 -20.12 -45.03 10.63
CA ALA A 168 -21.02 -45.50 9.59
C ALA A 168 -21.25 -44.35 8.60
N SER A 169 -20.58 -44.42 7.45
CA SER A 169 -20.91 -43.60 6.28
C SER A 169 -21.60 -44.48 5.25
N THR A 170 -22.92 -44.60 5.37
CA THR A 170 -23.79 -45.09 4.31
C THR A 170 -24.06 -43.94 3.35
N ILE A 171 -23.36 -43.91 2.22
CA ILE A 171 -23.74 -43.09 1.07
C ILE A 171 -24.67 -43.96 0.20
N ASP A 172 -25.95 -43.59 0.17
CA ASP A 172 -26.96 -44.12 -0.74
C ASP A 172 -26.90 -43.31 -2.05
N LEU A 173 -26.61 -43.99 -3.16
CA LEU A 173 -26.69 -43.44 -4.50
C LEU A 173 -27.93 -44.03 -5.18
N ARG A 174 -29.03 -43.29 -5.14
CA ARG A 174 -30.18 -43.52 -6.02
C ARG A 174 -30.02 -42.74 -7.32
N SER A 175 -30.43 -43.41 -8.39
CA SER A 175 -30.39 -43.03 -9.81
C SER A 175 -31.20 -41.78 -10.15
#